data_AF-A0A3B5YUT1-F1
#
_entry.id   AF-A0A3B5YUT1-F1
#
_cell.length_a   1.000
_cell.length_b   1.000
_cell.length_c   1.000
_cell.angle_alpha   90.00
_cell.angle_beta   90.00
_cell.angle_gamma   90.00
#
_symmetry.space_group_name_H-M   'P 1'
#
loop_
_entity.id
_entity.type
_entity.pdbx_description
1 polymer ?
#
loop_
_entity_poly.entity_id
_entity_poly.type
_entity_poly.pdbx_seq_one_letter_code
_entity_poly.pdbx_strand_id
1 'polypeptide(L)'
;MGKLLIFLLCISLFEGWMVQSVPYDYTASIKCLGSPIRALYKGGIIENSEFNSGLTGWSVPWGVTANVSSSPSGNNFALASASNNGQPSRSVYQKIQMESDHHYSLSAWLQVSSGAAVVRAVFKAPNGAFIAGGATVARSGCWSMLKGGMTAFSSGPGELFFEADGRVDIWVDSVSLQPFSFPEWEEHRRLSAGQARRSAVKVVARAADGVPLPNANLSVKLLRPGFPFGNAMTKEILDIPAYEQWFTSRFTVASFENEMKWYSTEWMENHEDYTIADAMLRLAEKHGIAVRGHNVLWDTNDTQVSWVKPLDTQRLKAAMQKRISSVVSRYAGKVIAWDVVNENLHGQFFESRLGRNASSEVYQRVARIDRTARLFMNEFGTLEEPLDVAAMPSKYVAKLKQIRSYPGNRGIKLAVGLESHFGTPNIPYMRATLDMLAQLRIPIWLTEVDVGPKGAPYVPVYLEEVLREGYGHPNVEGMVMWAAWHAQGCWVMCLTDNNFNNLPAGDRVDKLIAEWRAHPEGATMDANGVTELDLVHGEYSFTVTHPSLGSPAVRTLTVDASSSAVEHTIDIKV
;
A
#
# COMPACT_ATOMS: atom_id res chain seq x y z
N MET A 1 -50.93 -33.82 40.57
CA MET A 1 -49.88 -34.25 39.61
C MET A 1 -49.53 -33.07 38.73
N GLY A 2 -48.54 -32.27 39.15
CA GLY A 2 -48.00 -31.16 38.36
C GLY A 2 -46.66 -31.57 37.76
N LYS A 3 -46.41 -31.18 36.50
CA LYS A 3 -45.09 -31.26 35.88
C LYS A 3 -44.62 -29.85 35.56
N LEU A 4 -43.60 -29.44 36.28
CA LEU A 4 -42.82 -28.21 36.14
C LEU A 4 -41.73 -28.48 35.09
N LEU A 5 -41.71 -27.73 33.99
CA LEU A 5 -40.57 -27.71 33.07
C LEU A 5 -39.60 -26.61 33.53
N ILE A 6 -38.40 -27.02 33.92
CA ILE A 6 -37.27 -26.14 34.25
C ILE A 6 -36.51 -25.87 32.95
N PHE A 7 -36.49 -24.62 32.50
CA PHE A 7 -35.59 -24.15 31.45
C PHE A 7 -34.22 -23.84 32.09
N LEU A 8 -33.20 -24.63 31.76
CA LEU A 8 -31.80 -24.31 32.04
C LEU A 8 -31.29 -23.38 30.94
N LEU A 9 -30.99 -22.12 31.30
CA LEU A 9 -30.17 -21.23 30.47
C LEU A 9 -28.72 -21.73 30.54
N CYS A 10 -28.21 -22.28 29.44
CA CYS A 10 -26.77 -22.42 29.22
C CYS A 10 -26.19 -21.06 28.84
N ILE A 11 -25.47 -20.43 29.77
CA ILE A 11 -24.56 -19.32 29.46
C ILE A 11 -23.30 -19.95 28.89
N SER A 12 -23.14 -19.91 27.57
CA SER A 12 -21.88 -20.26 26.92
C SER A 12 -20.89 -19.10 27.09
N LEU A 13 -20.02 -19.22 28.09
CA LEU A 13 -18.77 -18.48 28.16
C LEU A 13 -17.86 -19.00 27.03
N PHE A 14 -17.80 -18.26 25.93
CA PHE A 14 -16.70 -18.40 24.98
C PHE A 14 -15.47 -17.72 25.59
N GLU A 15 -14.72 -18.46 26.41
CA GLU A 15 -13.31 -18.16 26.61
C GLU A 15 -12.60 -18.45 25.30
N GLY A 16 -12.37 -17.39 24.50
CA GLY A 16 -11.50 -17.48 23.35
C GLY A 16 -10.11 -17.89 23.82
N TRP A 17 -9.65 -19.08 23.44
CA TRP A 17 -8.24 -19.38 23.42
C TRP A 17 -7.58 -18.33 22.53
N MET A 18 -6.95 -17.32 23.15
CA MET A 18 -5.98 -16.48 22.48
C MET A 18 -4.86 -17.40 22.01
N VAL A 19 -4.91 -17.79 20.73
CA VAL A 19 -3.76 -18.36 20.04
C VAL A 19 -2.67 -17.31 20.18
N GLN A 20 -1.63 -17.64 20.94
CA GLN A 20 -0.47 -16.78 21.13
C GLN A 20 0.34 -16.80 19.83
N SER A 21 -0.18 -16.10 18.80
CA SER A 21 0.41 -16.07 17.47
C SER A 21 1.71 -15.28 17.49
N VAL A 22 2.70 -15.74 16.73
CA VAL A 22 3.95 -15.00 16.50
C VAL A 22 3.58 -13.68 15.82
N PRO A 23 3.96 -12.49 16.34
CA PRO A 23 3.64 -11.22 15.69
C PRO A 23 4.31 -11.10 14.31
N TYR A 24 3.66 -10.45 13.34
CA TYR A 24 4.30 -10.14 12.07
C TYR A 24 5.48 -9.16 12.24
N ASP A 25 6.63 -9.54 11.72
CA ASP A 25 7.87 -8.77 11.71
C ASP A 25 7.96 -7.91 10.43
N TYR A 26 7.74 -6.61 10.59
CA TYR A 26 7.82 -5.58 9.54
C TYR A 26 9.27 -5.23 9.14
N THR A 27 10.30 -5.86 9.72
CA THR A 27 11.70 -5.56 9.42
C THR A 27 12.01 -5.77 7.94
N ALA A 28 12.62 -4.77 7.31
CA ALA A 28 13.03 -4.77 5.92
C ALA A 28 14.27 -3.89 5.72
N SER A 29 15.05 -4.13 4.66
CA SER A 29 16.22 -3.33 4.33
C SER A 29 16.33 -3.07 2.83
N ILE A 30 16.42 -1.79 2.47
CA ILE A 30 16.71 -1.32 1.10
C ILE A 30 18.19 -0.92 0.91
N LYS A 31 19.05 -1.30 1.86
CA LYS A 31 20.49 -1.04 1.84
C LYS A 31 21.24 -2.31 1.42
N CYS A 32 22.32 -2.12 0.67
CA CYS A 32 23.30 -3.18 0.45
C CYS A 32 24.26 -3.19 1.64
N LEU A 33 24.27 -4.26 2.42
CA LEU A 33 25.00 -4.34 3.69
C LEU A 33 26.30 -5.13 3.56
N GLY A 34 27.31 -4.81 4.39
CA GLY A 34 28.54 -5.59 4.46
C GLY A 34 28.36 -6.97 5.09
N SER A 35 27.33 -7.15 5.91
CA SER A 35 26.93 -8.44 6.48
C SER A 35 25.40 -8.51 6.52
N PRO A 36 24.81 -9.72 6.36
CA PRO A 36 23.38 -9.90 6.44
C PRO A 36 22.89 -9.70 7.88
N ILE A 37 21.62 -9.33 8.03
CA ILE A 37 20.94 -9.34 9.32
C ILE A 37 20.47 -10.77 9.60
N ARG A 38 20.51 -11.19 10.86
CA ARG A 38 20.01 -12.50 11.33
C ARG A 38 18.64 -12.84 10.74
N ALA A 39 18.41 -14.13 10.52
CA ALA A 39 17.14 -14.61 9.97
C ALA A 39 15.94 -14.15 10.82
N LEU A 40 14.94 -13.54 10.18
CA LEU A 40 13.68 -13.20 10.86
C LEU A 40 13.04 -14.47 11.44
N TYR A 41 12.29 -14.35 12.54
CA TYR A 41 11.66 -15.50 13.20
C TYR A 41 12.63 -16.66 13.52
N LYS A 42 13.93 -16.39 13.65
CA LYS A 42 14.98 -17.41 13.80
C LYS A 42 14.98 -18.47 12.68
N GLY A 43 14.53 -18.09 11.47
CA GLY A 43 14.36 -18.97 10.32
C GLY A 43 12.92 -19.44 10.08
N GLY A 44 12.02 -19.31 11.07
CA GLY A 44 10.67 -19.87 10.96
C GLY A 44 10.71 -21.39 10.80
N ILE A 45 10.13 -21.92 9.72
CA ILE A 45 10.21 -23.36 9.39
C ILE A 45 11.49 -23.74 8.65
N ILE A 46 12.40 -22.79 8.38
CA ILE A 46 13.65 -23.07 7.67
C ILE A 46 14.69 -23.67 8.62
N GLU A 47 15.15 -24.87 8.31
CA GLU A 47 16.26 -25.53 8.99
C GLU A 47 17.60 -24.89 8.61
N ASN A 48 18.47 -24.69 9.60
CA ASN A 48 19.85 -24.21 9.38
C ASN A 48 19.88 -22.95 8.48
N SER A 49 19.01 -21.99 8.79
CA SER A 49 18.76 -20.75 8.03
C SER A 49 19.98 -19.86 7.81
N GLU A 50 21.00 -20.02 8.65
CA GLU A 50 22.26 -19.26 8.65
C GLU A 50 23.49 -20.13 8.36
N PHE A 51 23.28 -21.37 7.87
CA PHE A 51 24.33 -22.29 7.41
C PHE A 51 25.45 -22.62 8.43
N ASN A 52 25.18 -22.43 9.73
CA ASN A 52 26.14 -22.72 10.81
C ASN A 52 26.49 -24.20 10.94
N SER A 53 25.63 -25.09 10.42
CA SER A 53 25.83 -26.54 10.39
C SER A 53 26.11 -27.05 8.96
N GLY A 54 26.85 -26.28 8.16
CA GLY A 54 27.13 -26.61 6.76
C GLY A 54 25.85 -26.56 5.92
N LEU A 55 25.69 -27.52 4.99
CA LEU A 55 24.48 -27.68 4.17
C LEU A 55 23.43 -28.62 4.78
N THR A 56 23.51 -28.92 6.08
CA THR A 56 22.50 -29.77 6.75
C THR A 56 21.10 -29.18 6.56
N GLY A 57 20.14 -30.00 6.13
CA GLY A 57 18.76 -29.58 5.79
C GLY A 57 18.60 -29.00 4.38
N TRP A 58 19.69 -28.70 3.67
CA TRP A 58 19.69 -28.13 2.33
C TRP A 58 20.13 -29.15 1.28
N SER A 59 19.44 -29.15 0.14
CA SER A 59 19.75 -29.99 -1.00
C SER A 59 20.39 -29.17 -2.12
N VAL A 60 21.24 -29.81 -2.91
CA VAL A 60 21.90 -29.19 -4.07
C VAL A 60 21.18 -29.67 -5.34
N PRO A 61 20.62 -28.78 -6.16
CA PRO A 61 20.01 -29.18 -7.42
C PRO A 61 21.00 -29.89 -8.35
N TRP A 62 20.49 -30.76 -9.23
CA TRP A 62 21.32 -31.33 -10.28
C TRP A 62 21.92 -30.23 -11.17
N GLY A 63 23.22 -30.33 -11.47
CA GLY A 63 23.94 -29.32 -12.25
C GLY A 63 24.33 -28.06 -11.45
N VAL A 64 24.24 -28.11 -10.12
CA VAL A 64 24.77 -27.07 -9.22
C VAL A 64 25.86 -27.68 -8.34
N THR A 65 26.93 -26.93 -8.13
CA THR A 65 27.92 -27.21 -7.08
C THR A 65 27.68 -26.22 -5.95
N ALA A 66 27.57 -26.70 -4.71
CA ALA A 66 27.38 -25.83 -3.56
C ALA A 66 28.32 -26.21 -2.41
N ASN A 67 28.77 -25.20 -1.68
CA ASN A 67 29.52 -25.34 -0.44
C ASN A 67 29.08 -24.26 0.57
N VAL A 68 29.59 -24.33 1.80
CA VAL A 68 29.47 -23.25 2.78
C VAL A 68 30.79 -22.50 2.84
N SER A 69 30.68 -21.17 2.83
CA SER A 69 31.81 -20.26 3.06
C SER A 69 31.51 -19.37 4.26
N SER A 70 32.53 -18.69 4.76
CA SER A 70 32.44 -17.82 5.92
C SER A 70 33.01 -16.45 5.58
N SER A 71 32.28 -15.41 5.97
CA SER A 71 32.78 -14.04 5.90
C SER A 71 33.87 -13.79 6.95
N PRO A 72 34.68 -12.73 6.82
CA PRO A 72 35.69 -12.37 7.83
C PRO A 72 35.11 -12.13 9.23
N SER A 73 33.82 -11.79 9.35
CA SER A 73 33.12 -11.62 10.63
C SER A 73 32.60 -12.93 11.22
N GLY A 74 32.89 -14.07 10.60
CA GLY A 74 32.48 -15.41 11.07
C GLY A 74 31.05 -15.81 10.66
N ASN A 75 30.36 -15.01 9.85
CA ASN A 75 29.04 -15.34 9.34
C ASN A 75 29.14 -16.37 8.20
N ASN A 76 28.45 -17.50 8.32
CA ASN A 76 28.42 -18.59 7.34
C ASN A 76 27.32 -18.36 6.30
N PHE A 77 27.52 -18.86 5.08
CA PHE A 77 26.52 -18.76 4.01
C PHE A 77 26.72 -19.84 2.96
N ALA A 78 25.64 -20.23 2.27
CA ALA A 78 25.75 -21.12 1.13
C ALA A 78 26.21 -20.36 -0.11
N LEU A 79 27.23 -20.90 -0.79
CA LEU A 79 27.66 -20.48 -2.12
C LEU A 79 27.24 -21.56 -3.11
N ALA A 80 26.43 -21.18 -4.10
CA ALA A 80 25.97 -22.06 -5.16
C ALA A 80 26.44 -21.56 -6.53
N SER A 81 27.13 -22.44 -7.26
CA SER A 81 27.68 -22.21 -8.59
C SER A 81 27.04 -23.17 -9.59
N ALA A 82 26.52 -22.63 -10.70
CA ALA A 82 25.98 -23.45 -11.77
C ALA A 82 27.11 -24.18 -12.51
N SER A 83 27.04 -25.51 -12.63
CA SER A 83 28.13 -26.32 -13.18
C SER A 83 28.06 -26.54 -14.70
N ASN A 84 27.02 -26.07 -15.41
CA ASN A 84 26.85 -26.30 -16.86
C ASN A 84 26.15 -25.17 -17.64
N ASN A 85 26.54 -25.03 -18.92
CA ASN A 85 26.29 -23.93 -19.87
C ASN A 85 24.83 -23.70 -20.37
N GLY A 86 23.77 -24.11 -19.66
CA GLY A 86 22.41 -24.12 -20.22
C GLY A 86 21.23 -23.70 -19.33
N GLN A 87 21.42 -23.42 -18.04
CA GLN A 87 20.32 -23.09 -17.10
C GLN A 87 20.60 -21.77 -16.36
N PRO A 88 19.58 -21.00 -15.96
CA PRO A 88 19.75 -19.91 -15.02
C PRO A 88 20.38 -20.43 -13.72
N SER A 89 21.19 -19.60 -13.07
CA SER A 89 21.84 -20.01 -11.82
C SER A 89 20.81 -20.26 -10.73
N ARG A 90 20.85 -21.44 -10.12
CA ARG A 90 20.00 -21.83 -8.99
C ARG A 90 20.84 -21.99 -7.73
N SER A 91 20.25 -21.59 -6.60
CA SER A 91 20.83 -21.81 -5.29
C SER A 91 20.65 -23.26 -4.81
N VAL A 92 21.15 -23.55 -3.61
CA VAL A 92 20.63 -24.66 -2.79
C VAL A 92 19.12 -24.50 -2.55
N TYR A 93 18.44 -25.60 -2.29
CA TYR A 93 17.00 -25.61 -2.00
C TYR A 93 16.69 -26.33 -0.70
N GLN A 94 15.61 -25.94 -0.03
CA GLN A 94 15.12 -26.64 1.14
C GLN A 94 13.76 -27.26 0.84
N LYS A 95 13.59 -28.53 1.23
CA LYS A 95 12.27 -29.17 1.23
C LYS A 95 11.50 -28.64 2.43
N ILE A 96 10.27 -28.22 2.19
CA ILE A 96 9.39 -27.65 3.22
C ILE A 96 8.07 -28.41 3.22
N GLN A 97 7.43 -28.49 4.38
CA GLN A 97 6.07 -28.98 4.48
C GLN A 97 5.12 -27.78 4.38
N MET A 98 4.34 -27.74 3.31
CA MET A 98 3.30 -26.73 3.12
C MET A 98 1.99 -27.19 3.75
N GLU A 99 1.24 -26.23 4.27
CA GLU A 99 -0.08 -26.38 4.84
C GLU A 99 -1.04 -25.50 4.04
N SER A 100 -2.23 -26.03 3.72
CA SER A 100 -3.29 -25.24 3.11
C SER A 100 -3.78 -24.15 4.05
N ASP A 101 -4.38 -23.11 3.50
CA ASP A 101 -4.95 -21.99 4.24
C ASP A 101 -3.92 -21.20 5.06
N HIS A 102 -2.70 -21.15 4.53
CA HIS A 102 -1.58 -20.44 5.12
C HIS A 102 -0.96 -19.44 4.16
N HIS A 103 -0.61 -18.30 4.74
CA HIS A 103 0.30 -17.31 4.20
C HIS A 103 1.71 -17.59 4.69
N TYR A 104 2.67 -17.60 3.77
CA TYR A 104 4.08 -17.79 4.07
C TYR A 104 4.82 -16.48 3.87
N SER A 105 5.33 -15.88 4.95
CA SER A 105 6.19 -14.71 4.90
C SER A 105 7.65 -15.13 4.72
N LEU A 106 8.28 -14.65 3.65
CA LEU A 106 9.65 -14.99 3.28
C LEU A 106 10.57 -13.78 3.50
N SER A 107 11.76 -14.04 4.02
CA SER A 107 12.91 -13.15 3.86
C SER A 107 14.20 -13.94 3.63
N ALA A 108 15.15 -13.34 2.90
CA ALA A 108 16.49 -13.90 2.71
C ALA A 108 17.48 -12.79 2.39
N TRP A 109 18.76 -13.04 2.66
CA TRP A 109 19.85 -12.19 2.23
C TRP A 109 20.62 -12.85 1.09
N LEU A 110 20.82 -12.08 0.03
CA LEU A 110 21.33 -12.57 -1.24
C LEU A 110 22.52 -11.73 -1.70
N GLN A 111 23.53 -12.40 -2.25
CA GLN A 111 24.66 -11.78 -2.92
C GLN A 111 24.96 -12.55 -4.21
N VAL A 112 25.60 -11.88 -5.18
CA VAL A 112 26.04 -12.52 -6.43
C VAL A 112 27.54 -12.36 -6.64
N SER A 113 28.16 -13.32 -7.32
CA SER A 113 29.61 -13.31 -7.58
C SER A 113 30.12 -12.09 -8.35
N SER A 114 29.32 -11.52 -9.27
CA SER A 114 29.75 -10.39 -10.09
C SER A 114 28.61 -9.44 -10.45
N GLY A 115 28.93 -8.15 -10.52
CA GLY A 115 28.02 -7.10 -10.98
C GLY A 115 26.73 -7.01 -10.16
N ALA A 116 25.60 -7.11 -10.84
CA ALA A 116 24.28 -7.17 -10.24
C ALA A 116 23.38 -8.08 -11.09
N ALA A 117 22.49 -8.83 -10.44
CA ALA A 117 21.53 -9.70 -11.10
C ALA A 117 20.19 -9.65 -10.35
N VAL A 118 19.10 -9.91 -11.05
CA VAL A 118 17.81 -10.13 -10.40
C VAL A 118 17.83 -11.55 -9.84
N VAL A 119 17.64 -11.68 -8.54
CA VAL A 119 17.46 -12.97 -7.88
C VAL A 119 16.03 -13.06 -7.38
N ARG A 120 15.34 -14.11 -7.79
CA ARG A 120 13.94 -14.39 -7.44
C ARG A 120 13.88 -15.52 -6.43
N ALA A 121 12.95 -15.43 -5.48
CA ALA A 121 12.56 -16.56 -4.66
C ALA A 121 11.48 -17.36 -5.38
N VAL A 122 11.64 -18.67 -5.42
CA VAL A 122 10.72 -19.58 -6.11
C VAL A 122 10.32 -20.71 -5.18
N PHE A 123 9.01 -20.91 -5.08
CA PHE A 123 8.42 -22.05 -4.40
C PHE A 123 7.95 -23.07 -5.42
N LYS A 124 8.21 -24.35 -5.15
CA LYS A 124 7.56 -25.45 -5.85
C LYS A 124 6.50 -26.03 -4.95
N ALA A 125 5.24 -25.88 -5.34
CA ALA A 125 4.09 -26.37 -4.59
C ALA A 125 3.93 -27.90 -4.71
N PRO A 126 3.11 -28.55 -3.86
CA PRO A 126 2.91 -30.00 -3.88
C PRO A 126 2.36 -30.56 -5.20
N ASN A 127 1.60 -29.73 -5.93
CA ASN A 127 1.08 -30.05 -7.26
C ASN A 127 2.10 -29.85 -8.39
N GLY A 128 3.34 -29.48 -8.07
CA GLY A 128 4.42 -29.20 -9.02
C GLY A 128 4.42 -27.79 -9.61
N ALA A 129 3.47 -26.92 -9.26
CA ALA A 129 3.44 -25.55 -9.74
C ALA A 129 4.59 -24.72 -9.15
N PHE A 130 5.16 -23.83 -9.96
CA PHE A 130 6.14 -22.85 -9.50
C PHE A 130 5.44 -21.55 -9.15
N ILE A 131 5.64 -21.07 -7.92
CA ILE A 131 5.05 -19.85 -7.39
C ILE A 131 6.18 -18.88 -7.06
N ALA A 132 6.11 -17.67 -7.61
CA ALA A 132 7.08 -16.63 -7.33
C ALA A 132 6.82 -16.02 -5.95
N GLY A 133 7.86 -16.02 -5.11
CA GLY A 133 7.83 -15.43 -3.78
C GLY A 133 8.18 -13.94 -3.75
N GLY A 134 8.75 -13.41 -4.84
CA GLY A 134 9.29 -12.06 -4.93
C GLY A 134 10.70 -12.04 -5.52
N ALA A 135 11.25 -10.84 -5.69
CA ALA A 135 12.55 -10.65 -6.34
C ALA A 135 13.30 -9.44 -5.77
N THR A 136 14.62 -9.46 -5.89
CA THR A 136 15.50 -8.32 -5.56
C THR A 136 16.68 -8.24 -6.51
N VAL A 137 17.23 -7.05 -6.71
CA VAL A 137 18.52 -6.88 -7.38
C VAL A 137 19.64 -7.16 -6.38
N ALA A 138 20.22 -8.34 -6.45
CA ALA A 138 21.41 -8.71 -5.68
C ALA A 138 22.67 -8.16 -6.37
N ARG A 139 23.71 -7.87 -5.59
CA ARG A 139 24.95 -7.23 -6.06
C ARG A 139 26.18 -7.97 -5.56
N SER A 140 27.29 -7.86 -6.26
CA SER A 140 28.58 -8.33 -5.76
C SER A 140 29.15 -7.38 -4.71
N GLY A 141 29.73 -7.94 -3.64
CA GLY A 141 30.42 -7.20 -2.59
C GLY A 141 29.54 -6.73 -1.43
N CYS A 142 28.22 -6.97 -1.47
CA CYS A 142 27.31 -6.63 -0.37
C CYS A 142 26.00 -7.44 -0.43
N TRP A 143 25.39 -7.64 0.73
CA TRP A 143 24.17 -8.42 0.93
C TRP A 143 22.93 -7.57 0.67
N SER A 144 22.04 -8.09 -0.16
CA SER A 144 20.76 -7.47 -0.53
C SER A 144 19.61 -8.30 0.05
N MET A 145 18.68 -7.66 0.73
CA MET A 145 17.50 -8.35 1.26
C MET A 145 16.48 -8.60 0.13
N LEU A 146 15.93 -9.81 0.12
CA LEU A 146 14.66 -10.14 -0.51
C LEU A 146 13.65 -10.34 0.61
N LYS A 147 12.52 -9.62 0.55
CA LYS A 147 11.35 -9.87 1.37
C LYS A 147 10.18 -10.18 0.43
N GLY A 148 9.36 -11.15 0.78
CA GLY A 148 8.31 -11.63 -0.09
C GLY A 148 7.41 -12.65 0.60
N GLY A 149 6.78 -13.50 -0.18
CA GLY A 149 5.96 -14.58 0.34
C GLY A 149 5.02 -15.18 -0.70
N MET A 150 4.23 -16.14 -0.24
CA MET A 150 3.20 -16.76 -1.05
C MET A 150 2.07 -17.32 -0.19
N THR A 151 0.95 -17.63 -0.84
CA THR A 151 -0.20 -18.29 -0.21
C THR A 151 -0.27 -19.73 -0.68
N ALA A 152 -0.41 -20.67 0.26
CA ALA A 152 -0.64 -22.07 -0.05
C ALA A 152 -2.11 -22.43 0.19
N PHE A 153 -2.73 -23.04 -0.83
CA PHE A 153 -4.10 -23.57 -0.77
C PHE A 153 -4.12 -25.10 -0.74
N SER A 154 -2.97 -25.74 -0.67
CA SER A 154 -2.84 -27.20 -0.59
C SER A 154 -1.69 -27.59 0.34
N SER A 155 -1.95 -28.60 1.16
CA SER A 155 -0.95 -29.19 2.04
C SER A 155 -0.11 -30.22 1.30
N GLY A 156 1.18 -30.31 1.64
CA GLY A 156 2.07 -31.32 1.08
C GLY A 156 3.54 -30.89 1.03
N PRO A 157 4.42 -31.75 0.52
CA PRO A 157 5.82 -31.42 0.36
C PRO A 157 5.99 -30.37 -0.74
N GLY A 158 6.81 -29.36 -0.48
CA GLY A 158 7.23 -28.37 -1.46
C GLY A 158 8.72 -28.04 -1.34
N GLU A 159 9.18 -27.11 -2.16
CA GLU A 159 10.59 -26.69 -2.20
C GLU A 159 10.68 -25.16 -2.22
N LEU A 160 11.67 -24.59 -1.54
CA LEU A 160 12.05 -23.18 -1.64
C LEU A 160 13.48 -23.09 -2.19
N PHE A 161 13.69 -22.27 -3.21
CA PHE A 161 15.01 -21.96 -3.76
C PHE A 161 15.06 -20.54 -4.35
N PHE A 162 16.26 -20.11 -4.72
CA PHE A 162 16.52 -18.83 -5.36
C PHE A 162 17.11 -19.02 -6.75
N GLU A 163 16.68 -18.21 -7.71
CA GLU A 163 17.12 -18.28 -9.10
C GLU A 163 17.51 -16.89 -9.61
N ALA A 164 18.67 -16.79 -10.26
CA ALA A 164 19.13 -15.55 -10.88
C ALA A 164 18.71 -15.48 -12.36
N ASP A 165 18.44 -14.27 -12.86
CA ASP A 165 18.13 -14.00 -14.27
C ASP A 165 19.33 -14.12 -15.22
N GLY A 166 20.53 -14.35 -14.69
CA GLY A 166 21.77 -14.51 -15.44
C GLY A 166 22.69 -15.56 -14.84
N ARG A 167 23.83 -15.79 -15.51
CA ARG A 167 24.87 -16.71 -15.04
C ARG A 167 25.77 -16.05 -14.01
N VAL A 168 25.44 -16.24 -12.75
CA VAL A 168 26.21 -15.78 -11.61
C VAL A 168 26.16 -16.81 -10.49
N ASP A 169 27.23 -16.96 -9.71
CA ASP A 169 27.08 -17.68 -8.44
C ASP A 169 26.19 -16.88 -7.50
N ILE A 170 25.36 -17.60 -6.72
CA ILE A 170 24.43 -17.03 -5.75
C ILE A 170 24.93 -17.38 -4.35
N TRP A 171 25.08 -16.37 -3.50
CA TRP A 171 25.27 -16.57 -2.07
C TRP A 171 23.95 -16.32 -1.35
N VAL A 172 23.58 -17.24 -0.48
CA VAL A 172 22.32 -17.23 0.26
C VAL A 172 22.61 -17.33 1.74
N ASP A 173 21.96 -16.48 2.53
CA ASP A 173 22.06 -16.51 3.98
C ASP A 173 20.80 -15.97 4.67
N SER A 174 20.67 -16.25 5.97
CA SER A 174 19.66 -15.72 6.87
C SER A 174 18.24 -15.87 6.30
N VAL A 175 17.95 -17.07 5.81
CA VAL A 175 16.67 -17.41 5.16
C VAL A 175 15.61 -17.66 6.22
N SER A 176 14.45 -17.03 6.07
CA SER A 176 13.31 -17.22 6.95
C SER A 176 12.04 -17.43 6.17
N LEU A 177 11.27 -18.43 6.58
CA LEU A 177 9.94 -18.70 6.05
C LEU A 177 9.00 -18.94 7.22
N GLN A 178 8.11 -17.99 7.50
CA GLN A 178 7.18 -18.07 8.61
C GLN A 178 5.76 -18.31 8.08
N PRO A 179 5.12 -19.45 8.39
CA PRO A 179 3.72 -19.67 8.12
C PRO A 179 2.84 -18.86 9.10
N PHE A 180 1.73 -18.39 8.58
CA PHE A 180 0.61 -17.82 9.32
C PHE A 180 -0.67 -18.39 8.72
N SER A 181 -1.52 -18.98 9.54
CA SER A 181 -2.86 -19.35 9.11
C SER A 181 -3.66 -18.10 8.72
N PHE A 182 -4.67 -18.24 7.87
CA PHE A 182 -5.54 -17.10 7.51
C PHE A 182 -6.11 -16.36 8.73
N PRO A 183 -6.59 -17.03 9.80
CA PRO A 183 -7.03 -16.34 11.02
C PRO A 183 -5.93 -15.55 11.73
N GLU A 184 -4.70 -16.09 11.80
CA GLU A 184 -3.57 -15.36 12.40
C GLU A 184 -3.21 -14.11 11.60
N TRP A 185 -3.19 -14.22 10.27
CA TRP A 185 -2.88 -13.08 9.40
C TRP A 185 -3.95 -11.99 9.47
N GLU A 186 -5.23 -12.38 9.52
CA GLU A 186 -6.34 -11.45 9.70
C GLU A 186 -6.26 -10.75 11.06
N GLU A 187 -5.92 -11.47 12.13
CA GLU A 187 -5.73 -10.86 13.44
C GLU A 187 -4.55 -9.88 13.44
N HIS A 188 -3.44 -10.20 12.77
CA HIS A 188 -2.31 -9.26 12.63
C HIS A 188 -2.73 -8.00 11.88
N ARG A 189 -3.52 -8.16 10.81
CA ARG A 189 -4.04 -7.05 10.03
C ARG A 189 -4.96 -6.17 10.88
N ARG A 190 -5.85 -6.77 11.67
CA ARG A 190 -6.76 -6.07 12.60
C ARG A 190 -6.00 -5.32 13.68
N LEU A 191 -5.01 -5.95 14.32
CA LEU A 191 -4.17 -5.33 15.35
C LEU A 191 -3.35 -4.17 14.78
N SER A 192 -2.75 -4.35 13.60
CA SER A 192 -1.99 -3.32 12.91
C SER A 192 -2.89 -2.14 12.51
N ALA A 193 -4.08 -2.39 11.97
CA ALA A 193 -5.06 -1.35 11.68
C ALA A 193 -5.48 -0.60 12.94
N GLY A 194 -5.75 -1.30 14.05
CA GLY A 194 -6.06 -0.68 15.33
C GLY A 194 -4.96 0.27 15.81
N GLN A 195 -3.69 -0.15 15.72
CA GLN A 195 -2.55 0.67 16.11
C GLN A 195 -2.30 1.85 15.15
N ALA A 196 -2.50 1.66 13.85
CA ALA A 196 -2.15 2.64 12.83
C ALA A 196 -3.28 3.65 12.53
N ARG A 197 -4.52 3.36 12.94
CA ARG A 197 -5.73 4.09 12.52
C ARG A 197 -6.63 4.52 13.66
N ARG A 198 -6.31 4.15 14.91
CA ARG A 198 -7.11 4.48 16.09
C ARG A 198 -6.21 5.01 17.20
N SER A 199 -6.79 5.82 18.08
CA SER A 199 -6.12 6.32 19.28
C SER A 199 -7.10 6.31 20.45
N ALA A 200 -6.59 5.97 21.64
CA ALA A 200 -7.30 6.19 22.88
C ALA A 200 -7.29 7.70 23.21
N VAL A 201 -8.47 8.27 23.43
CA VAL A 201 -8.70 9.68 23.69
C VAL A 201 -9.41 9.83 25.02
N LYS A 202 -8.75 10.50 25.96
CA LYS A 202 -9.31 10.89 27.25
C LYS A 202 -10.02 12.22 27.11
N VAL A 203 -11.31 12.25 27.38
CA VAL A 203 -12.11 13.48 27.41
C VAL A 203 -12.37 13.86 28.86
N VAL A 204 -12.12 15.12 29.20
CA VAL A 204 -12.30 15.67 30.54
C VAL A 204 -13.29 16.82 30.45
N ALA A 205 -14.41 16.72 31.15
CA ALA A 205 -15.41 17.78 31.28
C ALA A 205 -15.27 18.49 32.63
N ARG A 206 -15.05 19.81 32.58
CA ARG A 206 -14.95 20.67 33.77
C ARG A 206 -15.77 21.93 33.57
N ALA A 207 -16.34 22.44 34.65
CA ALA A 207 -16.89 23.78 34.68
C ALA A 207 -15.79 24.85 34.57
N ALA A 208 -16.16 26.10 34.33
CA ALA A 208 -15.24 27.23 34.16
C ALA A 208 -14.28 27.44 35.34
N ASP A 209 -14.70 27.07 36.55
CA ASP A 209 -13.89 27.12 37.78
C ASP A 209 -12.95 25.91 37.96
N GLY A 210 -12.96 24.98 37.01
CA GLY A 210 -12.14 23.77 36.99
C GLY A 210 -12.75 22.58 37.75
N VAL A 211 -13.95 22.71 38.30
CA VAL A 211 -14.64 21.62 39.00
C VAL A 211 -15.07 20.54 37.99
N PRO A 212 -14.78 19.25 38.24
CA PRO A 212 -15.26 18.15 37.41
C PRO A 212 -16.78 18.14 37.24
N LEU A 213 -17.26 17.75 36.05
CA LEU A 213 -18.68 17.56 35.76
C LEU A 213 -19.03 16.06 35.72
N PRO A 214 -19.26 15.41 36.88
CA PRO A 214 -19.61 14.00 36.91
C PRO A 214 -20.99 13.76 36.28
N ASN A 215 -21.17 12.61 35.64
CA ASN A 215 -22.40 12.24 34.94
C ASN A 215 -22.82 13.18 33.80
N ALA A 216 -21.92 14.06 33.32
CA ALA A 216 -22.15 14.81 32.10
C ALA A 216 -22.27 13.84 30.92
N ASN A 217 -23.18 14.15 29.98
CA ASN A 217 -23.38 13.38 28.77
C ASN A 217 -22.51 13.97 27.65
N LEU A 218 -21.66 13.13 27.08
CA LEU A 218 -20.82 13.42 25.93
C LEU A 218 -21.47 12.86 24.66
N SER A 219 -21.63 13.69 23.64
CA SER A 219 -21.89 13.27 22.27
C SER A 219 -20.64 13.50 21.42
N VAL A 220 -20.34 12.54 20.55
CA VAL A 220 -19.15 12.51 19.69
C VAL A 220 -19.62 12.34 18.25
N LYS A 221 -19.18 13.24 17.37
CA LYS A 221 -19.52 13.20 15.94
C LYS A 221 -18.27 13.27 15.09
N LEU A 222 -18.01 12.24 14.30
CA LEU A 222 -17.00 12.29 13.24
C LEU A 222 -17.44 13.29 12.17
N LEU A 223 -16.60 14.30 11.92
CA LEU A 223 -16.79 15.32 10.90
C LEU A 223 -16.08 14.95 9.60
N ARG A 224 -14.83 14.47 9.69
CA ARG A 224 -14.04 14.01 8.54
C ARG A 224 -13.19 12.79 8.91
N PRO A 225 -13.25 11.68 8.15
CA PRO A 225 -12.38 10.54 8.39
C PRO A 225 -10.92 10.91 8.13
N GLY A 226 -9.99 10.38 8.94
CA GLY A 226 -8.57 10.67 8.84
C GLY A 226 -7.85 9.88 7.75
N PHE A 227 -8.35 8.70 7.38
CA PHE A 227 -7.80 7.90 6.30
C PHE A 227 -8.40 8.33 4.94
N PRO A 228 -7.61 8.87 4.00
CA PRO A 228 -8.07 9.23 2.67
C PRO A 228 -8.47 7.98 1.88
N PHE A 229 -9.76 7.86 1.56
CA PHE A 229 -10.32 6.76 0.80
C PHE A 229 -11.18 7.27 -0.35
N GLY A 230 -10.85 6.85 -1.56
CA GLY A 230 -11.36 7.43 -2.78
C GLY A 230 -11.66 6.43 -3.89
N ASN A 231 -12.16 6.96 -5.01
CA ASN A 231 -12.37 6.23 -6.24
C ASN A 231 -12.05 7.12 -7.46
N ALA A 232 -11.82 6.52 -8.61
CA ALA A 232 -11.74 7.21 -9.88
C ALA A 232 -13.08 7.91 -10.20
N MET A 233 -13.00 9.15 -10.67
CA MET A 233 -14.14 10.00 -11.00
C MET A 233 -14.09 10.36 -12.47
N THR A 234 -15.23 10.26 -13.15
CA THR A 234 -15.36 10.52 -14.60
C THR A 234 -16.21 11.76 -14.84
N LYS A 235 -16.09 12.36 -16.03
CA LYS A 235 -16.83 13.57 -16.44
C LYS A 235 -18.35 13.45 -16.30
N GLU A 236 -18.90 12.26 -16.39
CA GLU A 236 -20.34 11.98 -16.29
C GLU A 236 -20.94 12.50 -14.96
N ILE A 237 -20.11 12.70 -13.93
CA ILE A 237 -20.54 13.24 -12.64
C ILE A 237 -21.13 14.65 -12.75
N LEU A 238 -20.74 15.41 -13.79
CA LEU A 238 -21.23 16.76 -14.03
C LEU A 238 -22.69 16.79 -14.51
N ASP A 239 -23.12 15.73 -15.19
CA ASP A 239 -24.41 15.68 -15.89
C ASP A 239 -25.41 14.71 -15.25
N ILE A 240 -24.94 13.80 -14.39
CA ILE A 240 -25.74 12.74 -13.77
C ILE A 240 -25.83 12.97 -12.25
N PRO A 241 -26.90 13.61 -11.73
CA PRO A 241 -27.04 13.89 -10.30
C PRO A 241 -27.00 12.65 -9.40
N ALA A 242 -27.47 11.49 -9.90
CA ALA A 242 -27.39 10.23 -9.18
C ALA A 242 -25.93 9.77 -8.99
N TYR A 243 -25.06 10.03 -9.97
CA TYR A 243 -23.63 9.74 -9.85
C TYR A 243 -22.95 10.70 -8.87
N GLU A 244 -23.25 12.01 -8.96
CA GLU A 244 -22.76 13.01 -7.99
C GLU A 244 -23.10 12.57 -6.56
N GLN A 245 -24.37 12.24 -6.29
CA GLN A 245 -24.81 11.80 -4.97
C GLN A 245 -24.18 10.46 -4.53
N TRP A 246 -24.10 9.49 -5.44
CA TRP A 246 -23.49 8.18 -5.14
C TRP A 246 -22.01 8.31 -4.78
N PHE A 247 -21.26 9.15 -5.49
CA PHE A 247 -19.83 9.35 -5.27
C PHE A 247 -19.56 10.14 -4.00
N THR A 248 -20.22 11.29 -3.84
CA THR A 248 -19.92 12.26 -2.76
C THR A 248 -20.36 11.79 -1.37
N SER A 249 -21.32 10.86 -1.30
CA SER A 249 -21.72 10.21 -0.04
C SER A 249 -20.69 9.23 0.51
N ARG A 250 -19.74 8.76 -0.32
CA ARG A 250 -18.80 7.70 0.02
C ARG A 250 -17.38 8.20 0.20
N PHE A 251 -16.87 8.91 -0.81
CA PHE A 251 -15.44 9.11 -0.98
C PHE A 251 -14.99 10.49 -0.52
N THR A 252 -13.79 10.55 0.06
CA THR A 252 -13.16 11.83 0.47
C THR A 252 -12.01 12.23 -0.46
N VAL A 253 -11.61 11.35 -1.37
CA VAL A 253 -10.58 11.61 -2.38
C VAL A 253 -11.05 11.14 -3.75
N ALA A 254 -10.60 11.80 -4.81
CA ALA A 254 -10.78 11.38 -6.19
C ALA A 254 -9.46 11.47 -6.98
N SER A 255 -9.30 10.59 -7.96
CA SER A 255 -8.45 10.80 -9.13
C SER A 255 -9.37 10.95 -10.33
N PHE A 256 -9.09 11.88 -11.25
CA PHE A 256 -9.87 11.93 -12.49
C PHE A 256 -9.36 10.85 -13.41
N GLU A 257 -10.26 10.02 -13.93
CA GLU A 257 -9.87 8.80 -14.65
C GLU A 257 -9.08 9.15 -15.93
N ASN A 258 -9.54 10.18 -16.64
CA ASN A 258 -8.96 10.59 -17.93
C ASN A 258 -8.79 12.09 -18.08
N GLU A 259 -9.56 12.90 -17.36
CA GLU A 259 -9.83 14.29 -17.71
C GLU A 259 -8.63 15.23 -17.49
N MET A 260 -7.62 14.79 -16.73
CA MET A 260 -6.36 15.54 -16.56
C MET A 260 -5.20 14.99 -17.43
N LYS A 261 -5.36 13.83 -18.08
CA LYS A 261 -4.30 13.23 -18.91
C LYS A 261 -4.00 14.07 -20.15
N TRP A 262 -2.77 13.96 -20.69
CA TRP A 262 -2.31 14.85 -21.77
C TRP A 262 -3.18 14.73 -23.02
N TYR A 263 -3.56 13.52 -23.42
CA TYR A 263 -4.44 13.31 -24.57
C TYR A 263 -5.84 13.94 -24.39
N SER A 264 -6.33 14.09 -23.16
CA SER A 264 -7.64 14.69 -22.89
C SER A 264 -7.61 16.21 -22.94
N THR A 265 -6.45 16.80 -22.65
CA THR A 265 -6.31 18.24 -22.42
C THR A 265 -5.50 18.96 -23.48
N GLU A 266 -4.78 18.24 -24.35
CA GLU A 266 -4.08 18.81 -25.53
C GLU A 266 -3.98 17.77 -26.66
N TRP A 267 -5.13 17.33 -27.17
CA TRP A 267 -5.19 16.36 -28.27
C TRP A 267 -4.50 16.84 -29.56
N MET A 268 -4.56 18.15 -29.84
CA MET A 268 -3.85 18.80 -30.94
C MET A 268 -2.79 19.77 -30.38
N GLU A 269 -1.61 19.81 -31.01
CA GLU A 269 -0.51 20.69 -30.60
C GLU A 269 -0.99 22.14 -30.46
N ASN A 270 -0.79 22.75 -29.29
CA ASN A 270 -1.22 24.12 -28.98
C ASN A 270 -2.72 24.38 -28.88
N HIS A 271 -3.55 23.34 -28.78
CA HIS A 271 -4.97 23.46 -28.47
C HIS A 271 -5.27 22.80 -27.13
N GLU A 272 -5.11 23.58 -26.06
CA GLU A 272 -5.39 23.12 -24.69
C GLU A 272 -6.88 23.31 -24.34
N ASP A 273 -7.52 22.28 -23.78
CA ASP A 273 -8.87 22.33 -23.23
C ASP A 273 -8.92 21.67 -21.84
N TYR A 274 -9.17 22.49 -20.82
CA TYR A 274 -9.30 22.06 -19.43
C TYR A 274 -10.73 22.20 -18.90
N THR A 275 -11.71 22.49 -19.76
CA THR A 275 -13.07 22.87 -19.35
C THR A 275 -13.72 21.83 -18.44
N ILE A 276 -13.61 20.55 -18.81
CA ILE A 276 -14.19 19.43 -18.05
C ILE A 276 -13.44 19.21 -16.72
N ALA A 277 -12.12 19.13 -16.75
CA ALA A 277 -11.31 18.97 -15.54
C ALA A 277 -11.52 20.12 -14.55
N ASP A 278 -11.60 21.36 -15.04
CA ASP A 278 -11.88 22.54 -14.21
C ASP A 278 -13.28 22.47 -13.57
N ALA A 279 -14.28 21.96 -14.28
CA ALA A 279 -15.63 21.78 -13.75
C ALA A 279 -15.69 20.67 -12.70
N MET A 280 -15.05 19.52 -12.96
CA MET A 280 -14.98 18.41 -12.01
C MET A 280 -14.23 18.80 -10.73
N LEU A 281 -13.15 19.59 -10.84
CA LEU A 281 -12.41 20.06 -9.67
C LEU A 281 -13.27 20.99 -8.81
N ARG A 282 -14.03 21.91 -9.41
CA ARG A 282 -14.98 22.75 -8.67
C ARG A 282 -16.05 21.94 -7.96
N LEU A 283 -16.54 20.87 -8.59
CA LEU A 283 -17.51 19.96 -7.97
C LEU A 283 -16.88 19.21 -6.78
N ALA A 284 -15.65 18.71 -6.93
CA ALA A 284 -14.93 18.06 -5.85
C ALA A 284 -14.71 19.02 -4.67
N GLU A 285 -14.27 20.26 -4.93
CA GLU A 285 -14.10 21.32 -3.93
C GLU A 285 -15.42 21.63 -3.19
N LYS A 286 -16.55 21.73 -3.91
CA LYS A 286 -17.89 21.94 -3.34
C LYS A 286 -18.26 20.86 -2.30
N HIS A 287 -17.85 19.62 -2.53
CA HIS A 287 -18.14 18.48 -1.64
C HIS A 287 -17.01 18.16 -0.66
N GLY A 288 -15.94 18.97 -0.63
CA GLY A 288 -14.79 18.70 0.24
C GLY A 288 -14.00 17.45 -0.13
N ILE A 289 -14.07 17.03 -1.40
CA ILE A 289 -13.33 15.88 -1.94
C ILE A 289 -11.97 16.37 -2.42
N ALA A 290 -10.90 15.82 -1.87
CA ALA A 290 -9.55 16.14 -2.32
C ALA A 290 -9.24 15.45 -3.65
N VAL A 291 -8.48 16.10 -4.53
CA VAL A 291 -8.14 15.55 -5.85
C VAL A 291 -6.66 15.24 -5.98
N ARG A 292 -6.34 14.05 -6.50
CA ARG A 292 -5.00 13.71 -7.00
C ARG A 292 -4.90 14.10 -8.48
N GLY A 293 -3.89 14.88 -8.82
CA GLY A 293 -3.60 15.24 -10.21
C GLY A 293 -2.98 14.06 -10.95
N HIS A 294 -3.78 13.40 -11.79
CA HIS A 294 -3.39 12.21 -12.55
C HIS A 294 -3.56 12.44 -14.06
N ASN A 295 -2.50 12.60 -14.83
CA ASN A 295 -1.09 12.72 -14.45
C ASN A 295 -0.42 13.87 -15.22
N VAL A 296 0.78 14.28 -14.79
CA VAL A 296 1.52 15.35 -15.47
C VAL A 296 2.08 14.82 -16.79
N LEU A 297 2.82 13.72 -16.73
CA LEU A 297 3.35 12.95 -17.85
C LEU A 297 3.13 11.45 -17.61
N TRP A 298 2.93 10.70 -18.68
CA TRP A 298 2.91 9.24 -18.70
C TRP A 298 4.07 8.78 -19.57
N ASP A 299 4.92 7.84 -19.16
CA ASP A 299 6.22 7.58 -19.83
C ASP A 299 6.20 6.47 -20.89
N THR A 300 5.04 5.88 -21.16
CA THR A 300 4.85 4.83 -22.15
C THR A 300 4.57 5.38 -23.55
N ASN A 301 5.02 4.70 -24.60
CA ASN A 301 4.95 5.23 -25.97
C ASN A 301 3.53 5.20 -26.56
N ASP A 302 2.73 4.22 -26.18
CA ASP A 302 1.33 4.08 -26.58
C ASP A 302 0.44 5.20 -26.04
N THR A 303 0.71 5.68 -24.82
CA THR A 303 -0.06 6.73 -24.14
C THR A 303 0.24 8.15 -24.63
N GLN A 304 1.32 8.35 -25.40
CA GLN A 304 1.65 9.68 -25.94
C GLN A 304 0.64 10.14 -26.99
N VAL A 305 0.38 11.44 -27.03
CA VAL A 305 -0.45 12.07 -28.08
C VAL A 305 0.25 11.93 -29.43
N SER A 306 -0.52 11.73 -30.51
CA SER A 306 -0.01 11.44 -31.86
C SER A 306 1.01 12.47 -32.38
N TRP A 307 0.82 13.76 -32.07
CA TRP A 307 1.71 14.84 -32.48
C TRP A 307 3.01 14.92 -31.66
N VAL A 308 3.05 14.34 -30.46
CA VAL A 308 4.25 14.30 -29.57
C VAL A 308 5.23 13.20 -30.01
N LYS A 309 4.71 12.07 -30.49
CA LYS A 309 5.51 10.91 -30.92
C LYS A 309 6.59 11.26 -31.96
N PRO A 310 6.31 12.01 -33.04
CA PRO A 310 7.31 12.29 -34.08
C PRO A 310 8.26 13.45 -33.76
N LEU A 311 8.15 14.12 -32.61
CA LEU A 311 9.00 15.27 -32.29
C LEU A 311 10.47 14.90 -32.10
N ASP A 312 11.37 15.74 -32.62
CA ASP A 312 12.80 15.68 -32.29
C ASP A 312 13.06 16.07 -30.81
N THR A 313 14.29 15.85 -30.34
CA THR A 313 14.68 16.12 -28.94
C THR A 313 14.40 17.56 -28.49
N GLN A 314 14.64 18.56 -29.34
CA GLN A 314 14.45 19.96 -28.97
C GLN A 314 12.96 20.30 -28.85
N ARG A 315 12.17 19.91 -29.86
CA ARG A 315 10.72 20.13 -29.86
C ARG A 315 10.02 19.33 -28.76
N LEU A 316 10.45 18.09 -28.52
CA LEU A 316 9.93 17.28 -27.41
C LEU A 316 10.20 17.93 -26.06
N LYS A 317 11.43 18.43 -25.84
CA LYS A 317 11.78 19.12 -24.59
C LYS A 317 10.90 20.35 -24.39
N ALA A 318 10.65 21.13 -25.45
CA ALA A 318 9.77 22.28 -25.41
C ALA A 318 8.31 21.88 -25.10
N ALA A 319 7.78 20.85 -25.78
CA ALA A 319 6.42 20.34 -25.55
C ALA A 319 6.24 19.82 -24.12
N MET A 320 7.20 19.03 -23.61
CA MET A 320 7.21 18.54 -22.22
C MET A 320 7.21 19.71 -21.22
N GLN A 321 8.05 20.73 -21.44
CA GLN A 321 8.09 21.90 -20.56
C GLN A 321 6.79 22.72 -20.62
N LYS A 322 6.20 22.88 -21.81
CA LYS A 322 4.92 23.55 -21.98
C LYS A 322 3.81 22.81 -21.22
N ARG A 323 3.72 21.49 -21.42
CA ARG A 323 2.77 20.62 -20.72
C ARG A 323 2.85 20.79 -19.20
N ILE A 324 4.05 20.64 -18.63
CA ILE A 324 4.27 20.81 -17.19
C ILE A 324 3.85 22.22 -16.74
N SER A 325 4.20 23.25 -17.50
CA SER A 325 3.85 24.63 -17.15
C SER A 325 2.34 24.86 -17.20
N SER A 326 1.62 24.28 -18.15
CA SER A 326 0.18 24.48 -18.27
C SER A 326 -0.58 23.75 -17.17
N VAL A 327 -0.44 22.42 -17.09
CA VAL A 327 -1.24 21.60 -16.17
C VAL A 327 -0.90 21.87 -14.71
N VAL A 328 0.39 21.95 -14.36
CA VAL A 328 0.78 22.10 -12.95
C VAL A 328 0.44 23.50 -12.45
N SER A 329 0.70 24.56 -13.23
CA SER A 329 0.40 25.93 -12.76
C SER A 329 -1.10 26.17 -12.62
N ARG A 330 -1.94 25.48 -13.41
CA ARG A 330 -3.40 25.59 -13.34
C ARG A 330 -3.99 25.09 -12.02
N TYR A 331 -3.44 23.98 -11.55
CA TYR A 331 -3.97 23.20 -10.43
C TYR A 331 -3.10 23.26 -9.17
N ALA A 332 -1.98 23.99 -9.20
CA ALA A 332 -1.12 24.19 -8.05
C ALA A 332 -1.91 24.72 -6.85
N GLY A 333 -1.79 24.04 -5.71
CA GLY A 333 -2.52 24.38 -4.48
C GLY A 333 -4.00 23.96 -4.46
N LYS A 334 -4.52 23.35 -5.53
CA LYS A 334 -5.89 22.81 -5.59
C LYS A 334 -5.95 21.28 -5.58
N VAL A 335 -4.84 20.62 -5.93
CA VAL A 335 -4.67 19.17 -5.81
C VAL A 335 -3.79 18.82 -4.62
N ILE A 336 -4.06 17.70 -3.96
CA ILE A 336 -3.27 17.24 -2.80
C ILE A 336 -1.99 16.51 -3.22
N ALA A 337 -1.94 16.04 -4.46
CA ALA A 337 -0.89 15.20 -4.99
C ALA A 337 -0.77 15.31 -6.51
N TRP A 338 0.40 14.98 -7.06
CA TRP A 338 0.63 14.78 -8.48
C TRP A 338 1.23 13.40 -8.74
N ASP A 339 0.66 12.66 -9.67
CA ASP A 339 1.37 11.60 -10.39
C ASP A 339 2.25 12.28 -11.44
N VAL A 340 3.53 12.44 -11.13
CA VAL A 340 4.43 13.33 -11.88
C VAL A 340 4.90 12.69 -13.18
N VAL A 341 5.38 11.46 -13.09
CA VAL A 341 5.69 10.62 -14.24
C VAL A 341 5.09 9.25 -13.96
N ASN A 342 3.99 8.94 -14.64
CA ASN A 342 3.30 7.65 -14.55
C ASN A 342 4.09 6.56 -15.27
N GLU A 343 4.16 5.38 -14.68
CA GLU A 343 4.80 4.18 -15.23
C GLU A 343 6.27 4.39 -15.63
N ASN A 344 7.02 5.05 -14.77
CA ASN A 344 8.40 5.51 -15.02
C ASN A 344 9.47 4.38 -14.86
N LEU A 345 9.05 3.16 -14.49
CA LEU A 345 9.86 1.94 -14.52
C LEU A 345 9.58 1.08 -15.76
N HIS A 346 8.35 1.11 -16.28
CA HIS A 346 7.96 0.41 -17.51
C HIS A 346 8.23 1.24 -18.77
N GLY A 347 7.92 2.54 -18.69
CA GLY A 347 8.17 3.53 -19.72
C GLY A 347 9.58 4.10 -19.66
N GLN A 348 10.02 4.62 -20.81
CA GLN A 348 11.28 5.36 -20.94
C GLN A 348 11.20 6.39 -22.08
N PHE A 349 9.99 6.79 -22.48
CA PHE A 349 9.79 7.67 -23.64
C PHE A 349 10.53 8.99 -23.49
N PHE A 350 10.48 9.63 -22.32
CA PHE A 350 11.19 10.89 -22.08
C PHE A 350 12.68 10.66 -21.82
N GLU A 351 13.06 9.70 -20.98
CA GLU A 351 14.47 9.47 -20.62
C GLU A 351 15.31 8.98 -21.81
N SER A 352 14.76 8.15 -22.70
CA SER A 352 15.47 7.67 -23.90
C SER A 352 15.71 8.76 -24.95
N ARG A 353 14.88 9.82 -24.98
CA ARG A 353 14.96 10.89 -26.01
C ARG A 353 15.53 12.20 -25.50
N LEU A 354 15.40 12.48 -24.20
CA LEU A 354 15.86 13.71 -23.54
C LEU A 354 17.04 13.47 -22.58
N GLY A 355 17.38 12.22 -22.31
CA GLY A 355 18.48 11.80 -21.44
C GLY A 355 18.00 11.25 -20.09
N ARG A 356 18.84 10.43 -19.46
CA ARG A 356 18.55 9.66 -18.22
C ARG A 356 17.99 10.49 -17.05
N ASN A 357 18.26 11.79 -17.00
CA ASN A 357 17.78 12.66 -15.92
C ASN A 357 16.45 13.36 -16.23
N ALA A 358 15.84 13.12 -17.40
CA ALA A 358 14.62 13.81 -17.83
C ALA A 358 13.52 13.72 -16.78
N SER A 359 13.18 12.53 -16.28
CA SER A 359 12.18 12.39 -15.23
C SER A 359 12.56 13.17 -13.97
N SER A 360 13.83 13.13 -13.55
CA SER A 360 14.30 13.88 -12.37
C SER A 360 14.15 15.41 -12.53
N GLU A 361 14.38 15.93 -13.74
CA GLU A 361 14.11 17.33 -14.09
C GLU A 361 12.63 17.68 -14.05
N VAL A 362 11.74 16.77 -14.45
CA VAL A 362 10.29 16.95 -14.35
C VAL A 362 9.89 17.12 -12.88
N TYR A 363 10.32 16.23 -11.98
CA TYR A 363 10.04 16.37 -10.54
C TYR A 363 10.54 17.70 -9.98
N GLN A 364 11.75 18.14 -10.36
CA GLN A 364 12.29 19.44 -9.97
C GLN A 364 11.35 20.58 -10.39
N ARG A 365 10.84 20.53 -11.62
CA ARG A 365 10.03 21.58 -12.21
C ARG A 365 8.62 21.61 -11.62
N VAL A 366 8.00 20.44 -11.41
CA VAL A 366 6.71 20.34 -10.71
C VAL A 366 6.83 20.91 -9.30
N ALA A 367 7.84 20.51 -8.52
CA ALA A 367 8.05 21.00 -7.16
C ALA A 367 8.34 22.51 -7.06
N ARG A 368 8.83 23.13 -8.14
CA ARG A 368 9.02 24.59 -8.21
C ARG A 368 7.71 25.34 -8.41
N ILE A 369 6.78 24.76 -9.17
CA ILE A 369 5.47 25.34 -9.49
C ILE A 369 4.49 25.09 -8.34
N ASP A 370 4.36 23.84 -7.90
CA ASP A 370 3.51 23.44 -6.76
C ASP A 370 4.37 22.92 -5.60
N ARG A 371 4.50 23.74 -4.55
CA ARG A 371 5.27 23.42 -3.34
C ARG A 371 4.44 22.71 -2.27
N THR A 372 3.13 22.61 -2.48
CA THR A 372 2.18 22.12 -1.48
C THR A 372 1.91 20.64 -1.67
N ALA A 373 1.69 20.21 -2.91
CA ALA A 373 1.37 18.83 -3.27
C ALA A 373 2.50 17.84 -2.98
N ARG A 374 2.12 16.59 -2.69
CA ARG A 374 3.03 15.45 -2.68
C ARG A 374 3.27 14.96 -4.12
N LEU A 375 4.49 14.57 -4.43
CA LEU A 375 4.91 14.17 -5.78
C LEU A 375 5.14 12.66 -5.84
N PHE A 376 4.24 11.96 -6.51
CA PHE A 376 4.22 10.51 -6.63
C PHE A 376 4.97 10.05 -7.88
N MET A 377 5.75 8.99 -7.72
CA MET A 377 5.99 8.04 -8.80
C MET A 377 4.87 7.02 -8.74
N ASN A 378 4.10 6.87 -9.80
CA ASN A 378 2.94 5.98 -9.84
C ASN A 378 3.24 4.83 -10.80
N GLU A 379 3.01 3.59 -10.36
CA GLU A 379 3.50 2.40 -11.05
C GLU A 379 2.64 1.16 -10.75
N PHE A 380 2.39 0.34 -11.76
CA PHE A 380 1.76 -0.98 -11.62
C PHE A 380 2.79 -2.10 -11.43
N GLY A 381 2.30 -3.31 -11.15
CA GLY A 381 3.11 -4.55 -11.10
C GLY A 381 4.09 -4.65 -9.93
N THR A 382 4.21 -3.62 -9.10
CA THR A 382 5.19 -3.53 -8.01
C THR A 382 4.84 -4.46 -6.84
N LEU A 383 3.57 -4.52 -6.47
CA LEU A 383 3.04 -5.35 -5.37
C LEU A 383 2.03 -6.40 -5.85
N GLU A 384 1.60 -6.30 -7.10
CA GLU A 384 0.60 -7.12 -7.76
C GLU A 384 1.25 -8.39 -8.33
N GLU A 385 2.43 -8.24 -8.94
CA GLU A 385 3.07 -9.27 -9.76
C GLU A 385 4.52 -9.53 -9.32
N PRO A 386 4.78 -10.58 -8.50
CA PRO A 386 6.14 -10.90 -8.05
C PRO A 386 7.15 -11.22 -9.19
N LEU A 387 6.64 -11.46 -10.40
CA LEU A 387 7.43 -11.75 -11.59
C LEU A 387 7.65 -10.53 -12.49
N ASP A 388 6.98 -9.41 -12.22
CA ASP A 388 7.27 -8.17 -12.93
C ASP A 388 8.59 -7.57 -12.44
N VAL A 389 9.63 -7.89 -13.19
CA VAL A 389 10.98 -7.44 -12.86
C VAL A 389 11.26 -6.01 -13.32
N ALA A 390 10.38 -5.34 -14.06
CA ALA A 390 10.56 -3.93 -14.36
C ALA A 390 10.26 -3.09 -13.11
N ALA A 391 9.18 -3.43 -12.40
CA ALA A 391 8.67 -2.66 -11.27
C ALA A 391 8.96 -3.21 -9.86
N MET A 392 9.78 -4.28 -9.73
CA MET A 392 10.11 -4.83 -8.41
C MET A 392 10.56 -3.78 -7.37
N PRO A 393 10.34 -4.01 -6.06
CA PRO A 393 10.58 -3.00 -5.01
C PRO A 393 11.99 -2.41 -5.02
N SER A 394 13.01 -3.21 -5.32
CA SER A 394 14.39 -2.75 -5.38
C SER A 394 14.67 -1.77 -6.53
N LYS A 395 14.01 -1.90 -7.68
CA LYS A 395 14.10 -0.98 -8.82
C LYS A 395 13.29 0.29 -8.57
N TYR A 396 12.10 0.15 -7.99
CA TYR A 396 11.30 1.29 -7.55
C TYR A 396 12.08 2.20 -6.59
N VAL A 397 12.70 1.60 -5.56
CA VAL A 397 13.59 2.30 -4.62
C VAL A 397 14.76 2.97 -5.34
N ALA A 398 15.38 2.29 -6.30
CA ALA A 398 16.52 2.85 -7.03
C ALA A 398 16.12 4.08 -7.85
N LYS A 399 14.97 4.04 -8.53
CA LYS A 399 14.45 5.16 -9.32
C LYS A 399 14.09 6.35 -8.44
N LEU A 400 13.41 6.15 -7.31
CA LEU A 400 13.15 7.23 -6.36
C LEU A 400 14.43 7.81 -5.75
N LYS A 401 15.43 6.98 -5.46
CA LYS A 401 16.75 7.47 -5.01
C LYS A 401 17.44 8.31 -6.09
N GLN A 402 17.33 7.93 -7.36
CA GLN A 402 17.83 8.72 -8.49
C GLN A 402 17.10 10.07 -8.60
N ILE A 403 15.77 10.08 -8.54
CA ILE A 403 14.98 11.31 -8.57
C ILE A 403 15.38 12.22 -7.40
N ARG A 404 15.51 11.68 -6.19
CA ARG A 404 15.88 12.45 -5.00
C ARG A 404 17.32 12.97 -5.02
N SER A 405 18.25 12.27 -5.66
CA SER A 405 19.67 12.66 -5.70
C SER A 405 19.96 13.75 -6.73
N TYR A 406 19.04 14.00 -7.66
CA TYR A 406 19.18 15.06 -8.66
C TYR A 406 19.31 16.45 -8.00
N PRO A 407 20.24 17.32 -8.44
CA PRO A 407 20.41 18.65 -7.88
C PRO A 407 19.09 19.42 -7.84
N GLY A 408 18.76 20.03 -6.70
CA GLY A 408 17.50 20.76 -6.53
C GLY A 408 16.27 19.91 -6.14
N ASN A 409 16.39 18.58 -6.11
CA ASN A 409 15.29 17.70 -5.65
C ASN A 409 15.34 17.38 -4.15
N ARG A 410 16.38 17.87 -3.45
CA ARG A 410 16.46 17.76 -2.00
C ARG A 410 15.30 18.51 -1.35
N GLY A 411 14.53 17.83 -0.50
CA GLY A 411 13.39 18.41 0.21
C GLY A 411 12.07 18.38 -0.56
N ILE A 412 12.04 17.85 -1.78
CA ILE A 412 10.78 17.53 -2.46
C ILE A 412 10.00 16.51 -1.63
N LYS A 413 8.69 16.76 -1.46
CA LYS A 413 7.74 15.85 -0.81
C LYS A 413 7.42 14.66 -1.72
N LEU A 414 8.39 13.79 -1.95
CA LEU A 414 8.21 12.57 -2.74
C LEU A 414 7.26 11.60 -2.02
N ALA A 415 6.53 10.80 -2.78
CA ALA A 415 5.68 9.73 -2.29
C ALA A 415 5.71 8.52 -3.24
N VAL A 416 5.31 7.36 -2.71
CA VAL A 416 5.17 6.10 -3.43
C VAL A 416 3.71 5.95 -3.87
N GLY A 417 3.46 5.82 -5.17
CA GLY A 417 2.17 5.47 -5.75
C GLY A 417 2.24 4.07 -6.36
N LEU A 418 1.30 3.22 -5.98
CA LEU A 418 1.20 1.83 -6.42
C LEU A 418 -0.19 1.65 -7.03
N GLU A 419 -0.27 1.48 -8.34
CA GLU A 419 -1.55 1.45 -9.07
C GLU A 419 -2.46 0.37 -8.49
N SER A 420 -1.94 -0.81 -8.15
CA SER A 420 -2.66 -1.85 -7.43
C SER A 420 -3.77 -2.50 -8.29
N HIS A 421 -3.46 -2.76 -9.55
CA HIS A 421 -4.31 -3.50 -10.50
C HIS A 421 -4.16 -5.01 -10.29
N PHE A 422 -5.02 -5.62 -9.47
CA PHE A 422 -4.87 -7.04 -9.12
C PHE A 422 -5.69 -7.97 -10.01
N GLY A 423 -5.12 -9.12 -10.34
CA GLY A 423 -5.88 -10.33 -10.66
C GLY A 423 -6.13 -11.15 -9.40
N THR A 424 -5.35 -12.21 -9.22
CA THR A 424 -5.31 -12.97 -7.97
C THR A 424 -4.24 -12.38 -7.04
N PRO A 425 -4.59 -11.79 -5.89
CA PRO A 425 -3.62 -11.13 -5.03
C PRO A 425 -2.73 -12.14 -4.30
N ASN A 426 -1.43 -11.88 -4.28
CA ASN A 426 -0.47 -12.53 -3.37
C ASN A 426 -0.30 -11.65 -2.12
N ILE A 427 -1.17 -11.83 -1.13
CA ILE A 427 -1.23 -10.99 0.08
C ILE A 427 0.12 -10.93 0.85
N PRO A 428 0.85 -12.05 1.05
CA PRO A 428 2.18 -11.99 1.68
C PRO A 428 3.21 -11.18 0.89
N TYR A 429 3.19 -11.28 -0.45
CA TYR A 429 4.05 -10.48 -1.31
C TYR A 429 3.67 -9.00 -1.25
N MET A 430 2.38 -8.67 -1.28
CA MET A 430 1.88 -7.30 -1.14
C MET A 430 2.42 -6.65 0.15
N ARG A 431 2.23 -7.29 1.32
CA ARG A 431 2.76 -6.78 2.60
C ARG A 431 4.27 -6.62 2.58
N ALA A 432 4.99 -7.62 2.08
CA ALA A 432 6.45 -7.57 2.00
C ALA A 432 6.97 -6.43 1.09
N THR A 433 6.29 -6.16 -0.03
CA THR A 433 6.61 -5.02 -0.89
C THR A 433 6.38 -3.70 -0.16
N LEU A 434 5.25 -3.56 0.56
CA LEU A 434 4.97 -2.37 1.36
C LEU A 434 6.04 -2.15 2.45
N ASP A 435 6.50 -3.21 3.13
CA ASP A 435 7.59 -3.13 4.12
C ASP A 435 8.90 -2.62 3.50
N MET A 436 9.24 -3.13 2.31
CA MET A 436 10.43 -2.73 1.58
C MET A 436 10.36 -1.25 1.18
N LEU A 437 9.22 -0.81 0.64
CA LEU A 437 9.01 0.58 0.22
C LEU A 437 8.92 1.54 1.42
N ALA A 438 8.41 1.10 2.57
CA ALA A 438 8.35 1.89 3.79
C ALA A 438 9.73 2.36 4.28
N GLN A 439 10.80 1.62 3.95
CA GLN A 439 12.18 2.02 4.26
C GLN A 439 12.63 3.32 3.56
N LEU A 440 11.90 3.78 2.54
CA LEU A 440 12.12 5.09 1.93
C LEU A 440 11.75 6.26 2.85
N ARG A 441 10.92 6.00 3.88
CA ARG A 441 10.39 6.98 4.85
C ARG A 441 9.67 8.14 4.18
N ILE A 442 8.83 7.80 3.21
CA ILE A 442 7.92 8.68 2.51
C ILE A 442 6.55 8.01 2.43
N PRO A 443 5.45 8.78 2.28
CA PRO A 443 4.10 8.22 2.22
C PRO A 443 3.94 7.18 1.10
N ILE A 444 3.14 6.14 1.35
CA ILE A 444 2.72 5.14 0.36
C ILE A 444 1.22 5.24 0.14
N TRP A 445 0.77 5.26 -1.11
CA TRP A 445 -0.65 5.18 -1.47
C TRP A 445 -0.89 4.04 -2.44
N LEU A 446 -2.02 3.35 -2.27
CA LEU A 446 -2.58 2.51 -3.33
C LEU A 446 -3.47 3.39 -4.20
N THR A 447 -3.11 3.62 -5.45
CA THR A 447 -3.60 4.79 -6.21
C THR A 447 -4.72 4.48 -7.18
N GLU A 448 -4.87 3.22 -7.59
CA GLU A 448 -5.78 2.78 -8.65
C GLU A 448 -6.35 1.38 -8.37
N VAL A 449 -6.68 1.09 -7.10
CA VAL A 449 -7.04 -0.27 -6.66
C VAL A 449 -8.24 -0.81 -7.44
N ASP A 450 -8.03 -1.89 -8.19
CA ASP A 450 -9.10 -2.71 -8.75
C ASP A 450 -8.73 -4.19 -8.72
N VAL A 451 -9.75 -5.03 -8.88
CA VAL A 451 -9.58 -6.48 -8.98
C VAL A 451 -10.34 -7.01 -10.18
N GLY A 452 -9.63 -7.69 -11.06
CA GLY A 452 -10.15 -8.27 -12.29
C GLY A 452 -10.26 -9.80 -12.27
N PRO A 453 -10.93 -10.37 -13.30
CA PRO A 453 -11.70 -9.67 -14.32
C PRO A 453 -13.12 -9.34 -13.83
N LYS A 454 -13.73 -8.32 -14.45
CA LYS A 454 -15.10 -7.86 -14.21
C LYS A 454 -16.09 -9.02 -14.15
N GLY A 455 -16.91 -9.05 -13.10
CA GLY A 455 -18.00 -10.02 -12.92
C GLY A 455 -17.56 -11.39 -12.39
N ALA A 456 -16.26 -11.63 -12.18
CA ALA A 456 -15.82 -12.88 -11.55
C ALA A 456 -16.26 -12.94 -10.06
N PRO A 457 -16.70 -14.11 -9.57
CA PRO A 457 -17.31 -14.25 -8.24
C PRO A 457 -16.33 -13.99 -7.09
N TYR A 458 -15.01 -14.08 -7.34
CA TYR A 458 -13.97 -13.83 -6.34
C TYR A 458 -13.59 -12.35 -6.20
N VAL A 459 -13.98 -11.48 -7.15
CA VAL A 459 -13.63 -10.05 -7.14
C VAL A 459 -13.99 -9.37 -5.80
N PRO A 460 -15.20 -9.55 -5.22
CA PRO A 460 -15.53 -8.92 -3.95
C PRO A 460 -14.64 -9.38 -2.79
N VAL A 461 -14.23 -10.66 -2.79
CA VAL A 461 -13.39 -11.24 -1.73
C VAL A 461 -11.97 -10.71 -1.86
N TYR A 462 -11.39 -10.76 -3.05
CA TYR A 462 -10.04 -10.26 -3.30
C TYR A 462 -9.94 -8.74 -3.12
N LEU A 463 -10.98 -8.00 -3.48
CA LEU A 463 -11.04 -6.55 -3.20
C LEU A 463 -11.02 -6.28 -1.70
N GLU A 464 -11.83 -7.01 -0.90
CA GLU A 464 -11.80 -6.86 0.56
C GLU A 464 -10.42 -7.20 1.14
N GLU A 465 -9.78 -8.28 0.67
CA GLU A 465 -8.43 -8.66 1.09
C GLU A 465 -7.38 -7.58 0.80
N VAL A 466 -7.35 -7.05 -0.43
CA VAL A 466 -6.41 -5.99 -0.84
C VAL A 466 -6.65 -4.70 -0.05
N LEU A 467 -7.91 -4.27 0.08
CA LEU A 467 -8.27 -3.04 0.78
C LEU A 467 -7.94 -3.14 2.28
N ARG A 468 -8.22 -4.27 2.92
CA ARG A 468 -7.86 -4.48 4.32
C ARG A 468 -6.35 -4.52 4.50
N GLU A 469 -5.62 -5.15 3.58
CA GLU A 469 -4.17 -5.23 3.63
C GLU A 469 -3.53 -3.83 3.52
N GLY A 470 -4.00 -3.01 2.57
CA GLY A 470 -3.59 -1.61 2.45
C GLY A 470 -3.95 -0.78 3.68
N TYR A 471 -5.19 -0.88 4.18
CA TYR A 471 -5.64 -0.12 5.36
C TYR A 471 -4.85 -0.49 6.63
N GLY A 472 -4.54 -1.77 6.81
CA GLY A 472 -3.83 -2.29 7.98
C GLY A 472 -2.32 -1.99 7.98
N HIS A 473 -1.69 -1.75 6.83
CA HIS A 473 -0.26 -1.51 6.78
C HIS A 473 0.10 -0.08 7.27
N PRO A 474 0.96 0.08 8.31
CA PRO A 474 1.15 1.37 8.98
C PRO A 474 1.63 2.53 8.09
N ASN A 475 2.38 2.23 7.03
CA ASN A 475 2.95 3.24 6.13
C ASN A 475 2.09 3.55 4.89
N VAL A 476 0.95 2.85 4.72
CA VAL A 476 -0.03 3.24 3.70
C VAL A 476 -0.85 4.38 4.28
N GLU A 477 -0.87 5.52 3.60
CA GLU A 477 -1.50 6.75 4.07
C GLU A 477 -2.77 7.12 3.30
N GLY A 478 -3.18 6.33 2.31
CA GLY A 478 -4.41 6.56 1.55
C GLY A 478 -4.61 5.54 0.44
N MET A 479 -5.85 5.40 0.01
CA MET A 479 -6.20 4.54 -1.12
C MET A 479 -7.21 5.22 -2.05
N VAL A 480 -7.02 5.06 -3.36
CA VAL A 480 -8.00 5.41 -4.39
C VAL A 480 -8.24 4.16 -5.22
N MET A 481 -9.51 3.78 -5.38
CA MET A 481 -9.91 2.68 -6.25
C MET A 481 -10.01 3.12 -7.70
N TRP A 482 -9.87 2.18 -8.64
CA TRP A 482 -10.05 2.40 -10.08
C TRP A 482 -11.33 1.77 -10.62
N ALA A 483 -12.43 2.01 -9.92
CA ALA A 483 -13.77 1.52 -10.26
C ALA A 483 -14.68 2.67 -10.72
N ALA A 484 -14.19 3.44 -11.70
CA ALA A 484 -14.92 4.55 -12.28
C ALA A 484 -16.25 4.07 -12.91
N TRP A 485 -17.30 4.87 -12.73
CA TRP A 485 -18.59 4.62 -13.37
C TRP A 485 -18.64 5.33 -14.72
N HIS A 486 -19.17 4.64 -15.73
CA HIS A 486 -19.45 5.18 -17.06
C HIS A 486 -20.85 4.77 -17.47
N ALA A 487 -21.54 5.57 -18.29
CA ALA A 487 -22.86 5.24 -18.80
C ALA A 487 -22.87 3.93 -19.61
N GLN A 488 -21.75 3.60 -20.27
CA GLN A 488 -21.55 2.38 -21.05
C GLN A 488 -21.00 1.20 -20.22
N GLY A 489 -20.85 1.39 -18.90
CA GLY A 489 -20.36 0.40 -17.94
C GLY A 489 -18.89 0.58 -17.55
N CYS A 490 -18.49 -0.01 -16.42
CA CYS A 490 -17.11 0.07 -15.93
C CYS A 490 -16.12 -0.78 -16.74
N TRP A 491 -14.82 -0.49 -16.55
CA TRP A 491 -13.67 -1.18 -17.15
C TRP A 491 -13.33 -2.53 -16.46
N VAL A 492 -12.50 -2.54 -15.41
CA VAL A 492 -12.07 -3.77 -14.71
C VAL A 492 -13.05 -4.20 -13.63
N MET A 493 -13.62 -3.25 -12.91
CA MET A 493 -14.43 -3.52 -11.72
C MET A 493 -15.57 -2.51 -11.60
N CYS A 494 -16.79 -3.00 -11.34
CA CYS A 494 -17.97 -2.15 -11.12
C CYS A 494 -18.37 -2.24 -9.65
N LEU A 495 -18.56 -1.10 -9.00
CA LEU A 495 -19.17 -1.05 -7.66
C LEU A 495 -20.69 -1.02 -7.73
N THR A 496 -21.27 -0.57 -8.85
CA THR A 496 -22.69 -0.33 -8.99
C THR A 496 -23.17 -0.59 -10.43
N ASP A 497 -24.47 -0.85 -10.60
CA ASP A 497 -25.13 -0.89 -11.91
C ASP A 497 -25.43 0.53 -12.46
N ASN A 498 -26.10 0.63 -13.62
CA ASN A 498 -26.44 1.93 -14.21
C ASN A 498 -27.58 2.68 -13.49
N ASN A 499 -28.24 2.04 -12.53
CA ASN A 499 -29.26 2.66 -11.68
C ASN A 499 -28.71 3.04 -10.30
N PHE A 500 -27.39 2.95 -10.10
CA PHE A 500 -26.71 3.19 -8.84
C PHE A 500 -27.12 2.23 -7.71
N ASN A 501 -27.59 1.01 -8.05
CA ASN A 501 -27.71 -0.09 -7.09
C ASN A 501 -26.35 -0.75 -6.89
N ASN A 502 -25.96 -1.04 -5.66
CA ASN A 502 -24.69 -1.70 -5.39
C ASN A 502 -24.63 -3.09 -6.03
N LEU A 503 -23.46 -3.40 -6.57
CA LEU A 503 -23.05 -4.76 -6.89
C LEU A 503 -22.30 -5.35 -5.68
N PRO A 504 -22.02 -6.68 -5.66
CA PRO A 504 -21.33 -7.29 -4.53
C PRO A 504 -20.00 -6.63 -4.14
N ALA A 505 -19.24 -6.10 -5.10
CA ALA A 505 -18.03 -5.33 -4.80
C ALA A 505 -18.33 -3.99 -4.11
N GLY A 506 -19.40 -3.28 -4.54
CA GLY A 506 -19.89 -2.08 -3.88
C GLY A 506 -20.35 -2.33 -2.44
N ASP A 507 -21.02 -3.45 -2.19
CA ASP A 507 -21.42 -3.84 -0.82
C ASP A 507 -20.22 -4.06 0.10
N ARG A 508 -19.12 -4.63 -0.43
CA ARG A 508 -17.86 -4.77 0.32
C ARG A 508 -17.23 -3.43 0.64
N VAL A 509 -17.20 -2.51 -0.33
CA VAL A 509 -16.69 -1.16 -0.14
C VAL A 509 -17.52 -0.40 0.92
N ASP A 510 -18.85 -0.42 0.82
CA ASP A 510 -19.73 0.28 1.77
C ASP A 510 -19.61 -0.32 3.18
N LYS A 511 -19.46 -1.64 3.30
CA LYS A 511 -19.14 -2.31 4.58
C LYS A 511 -17.83 -1.80 5.17
N LEU A 512 -16.76 -1.74 4.39
CA LEU A 512 -15.45 -1.28 4.85
C LEU A 512 -15.47 0.20 5.24
N ILE A 513 -16.15 1.05 4.46
CA ILE A 513 -16.35 2.47 4.82
C ILE A 513 -17.06 2.59 6.16
N ALA A 514 -18.13 1.81 6.39
CA ALA A 514 -18.84 1.82 7.66
C ALA A 514 -17.95 1.33 8.82
N GLU A 515 -17.21 0.24 8.62
CA GLU A 515 -16.26 -0.31 9.60
C GLU A 515 -15.16 0.70 9.98
N TRP A 516 -14.53 1.34 8.98
CA TRP A 516 -13.43 2.28 9.21
C TRP A 516 -13.89 3.64 9.75
N ARG A 517 -15.20 3.90 9.75
CA ARG A 517 -15.81 5.08 10.40
C ARG A 517 -16.43 4.73 11.75
N ALA A 518 -16.46 3.48 12.18
CA ALA A 518 -17.12 3.07 13.41
C ALA A 518 -16.41 3.63 14.66
N HIS A 519 -17.18 4.38 15.46
CA HIS A 519 -16.72 5.02 16.70
C HIS A 519 -17.88 5.09 17.72
N PRO A 520 -17.59 5.22 19.02
CA PRO A 520 -18.60 5.57 20.02
C PRO A 520 -19.22 6.95 19.70
N GLU A 521 -20.54 7.03 19.64
CA GLU A 521 -21.27 8.29 19.38
C GLU A 521 -21.55 9.09 20.66
N GLY A 522 -21.28 8.49 21.82
CA GLY A 522 -21.40 9.16 23.11
C GLY A 522 -20.98 8.31 24.29
N ALA A 523 -20.84 8.96 25.44
CA ALA A 523 -20.46 8.35 26.71
C ALA A 523 -20.96 9.20 27.89
N THR A 524 -20.98 8.61 29.08
CA THR A 524 -21.23 9.33 30.33
C THR A 524 -19.92 9.52 31.07
N MET A 525 -19.67 10.73 31.55
CA MET A 525 -18.48 11.04 32.34
C MET A 525 -18.53 10.36 33.72
N ASP A 526 -17.38 9.88 34.18
CA ASP A 526 -17.21 9.27 35.51
C ASP A 526 -17.30 10.29 36.66
N ALA A 527 -17.05 9.84 37.89
CA ALA A 527 -17.07 10.69 39.09
C ALA A 527 -16.05 11.85 39.05
N ASN A 528 -15.02 11.76 38.21
CA ASN A 528 -13.98 12.78 38.01
C ASN A 528 -14.23 13.62 36.76
N GLY A 529 -15.40 13.50 36.12
CA GLY A 529 -15.70 14.21 34.88
C GLY A 529 -14.90 13.69 33.69
N VAL A 530 -14.48 12.42 33.71
CA VAL A 530 -13.58 11.83 32.71
C VAL A 530 -14.26 10.68 31.98
N THR A 531 -13.97 10.53 30.69
CA THR A 531 -14.22 9.29 29.95
C THR A 531 -13.06 9.01 28.99
N GLU A 532 -12.83 7.75 28.66
CA GLU A 532 -11.84 7.34 27.67
C GLU A 532 -12.56 6.66 26.50
N LEU A 533 -12.22 7.08 25.29
CA LEU A 533 -12.82 6.62 24.05
C LEU A 533 -11.74 6.08 23.13
N ASP A 534 -12.00 4.97 22.46
CA ASP A 534 -11.18 4.51 21.35
C ASP A 534 -11.78 5.02 20.04
N LEU A 535 -11.11 6.00 19.42
CA LEU A 535 -11.59 6.70 18.23
C LEU A 535 -10.73 6.36 17.02
N VAL A 536 -11.37 6.20 15.86
CA VAL A 536 -10.66 6.20 14.59
C VAL A 536 -10.03 7.57 14.37
N HIS A 537 -8.92 7.64 13.65
CA HIS A 537 -8.32 8.91 13.29
C HIS A 537 -9.26 9.72 12.40
N GLY A 538 -9.34 11.02 12.66
CA GLY A 538 -10.28 11.92 12.00
C GLY A 538 -10.53 13.21 12.77
N GLU A 539 -11.30 14.10 12.16
CA GLU A 539 -11.77 15.33 12.78
C GLU A 539 -13.12 15.10 13.45
N TYR A 540 -13.26 15.50 14.72
CA TYR A 540 -14.44 15.25 15.54
C TYR A 540 -15.02 16.52 16.14
N SER A 541 -16.33 16.53 16.36
CA SER A 541 -17.01 17.45 17.28
C SER A 541 -17.43 16.71 18.54
N PHE A 542 -17.01 17.22 19.70
CA PHE A 542 -17.37 16.74 21.02
C PHE A 542 -18.34 17.73 21.66
N THR A 543 -19.49 17.24 22.12
CA THR A 543 -20.54 18.06 22.75
C THR A 543 -20.82 17.55 24.15
N VAL A 544 -20.56 18.36 25.16
CA VAL A 544 -20.82 18.05 26.57
C VAL A 544 -22.11 18.73 27.02
N THR A 545 -23.01 17.96 27.64
CA THR A 545 -24.24 18.45 28.25
C THR A 545 -24.32 18.01 29.71
N HIS A 546 -24.72 18.91 30.60
CA HIS A 546 -24.86 18.63 32.03
C HIS A 546 -25.86 19.64 32.63
N PRO A 547 -26.68 19.27 33.64
CA PRO A 547 -27.71 20.15 34.20
C PRO A 547 -27.19 21.48 34.77
N SER A 548 -25.93 21.52 35.21
CA SER A 548 -25.29 22.76 35.68
C SER A 548 -24.86 23.69 34.55
N LEU A 549 -24.89 23.24 33.30
CA LEU A 549 -24.54 24.03 32.13
C LEU A 549 -25.81 24.70 31.59
N GLY A 550 -25.78 26.03 31.43
CA GLY A 550 -26.88 26.76 30.78
C GLY A 550 -27.03 26.45 29.29
N SER A 551 -26.00 25.88 28.65
CA SER A 551 -26.00 25.43 27.26
C SER A 551 -24.95 24.33 27.03
N PRO A 552 -25.08 23.50 25.98
CA PRO A 552 -24.06 22.52 25.61
C PRO A 552 -22.70 23.17 25.29
N ALA A 553 -21.61 22.52 25.68
CA ALA A 553 -20.26 22.93 25.34
C ALA A 553 -19.75 22.12 24.15
N VAL A 554 -19.24 22.79 23.12
CA VAL A 554 -18.77 22.12 21.88
C VAL A 554 -17.29 22.38 21.65
N ARG A 555 -16.54 21.33 21.31
CA ARG A 555 -15.13 21.41 20.91
C ARG A 555 -14.85 20.55 19.68
N THR A 556 -14.10 21.10 18.72
CA THR A 556 -13.64 20.37 17.53
C THR A 556 -12.17 20.05 17.67
N LEU A 557 -11.78 18.81 17.34
CA LEU A 557 -10.39 18.36 17.43
C LEU A 557 -10.08 17.26 16.40
N THR A 558 -8.84 17.22 15.93
CA THR A 558 -8.29 16.14 15.10
C THR A 558 -7.66 15.08 15.99
N VAL A 559 -8.09 13.84 15.82
CA VAL A 559 -7.48 12.64 16.42
C VAL A 559 -6.55 12.03 15.37
N ASP A 560 -5.25 11.99 15.65
CA ASP A 560 -4.25 11.36 14.77
C ASP A 560 -3.13 10.68 15.58
N ALA A 561 -2.16 10.08 14.89
CA ALA A 561 -1.03 9.38 15.51
C ALA A 561 0.09 10.33 16.04
N SER A 562 0.06 11.61 15.65
CA SER A 562 1.10 12.60 15.95
C SER A 562 0.79 13.47 17.16
N SER A 563 -0.47 13.59 17.55
CA SER A 563 -0.85 14.12 18.86
C SER A 563 -0.28 13.20 19.94
N SER A 564 0.62 13.72 20.77
CA SER A 564 1.33 12.94 21.79
C SER A 564 0.38 12.29 22.81
N ALA A 565 0.82 11.23 23.49
CA ALA A 565 0.07 10.60 24.60
C ALA A 565 -0.28 11.57 25.76
N VAL A 566 0.36 12.75 25.82
CA VAL A 566 0.04 13.83 26.75
C VAL A 566 -1.06 14.77 26.19
N GLU A 567 -1.24 14.82 24.86
CA GLU A 567 -2.25 15.60 24.13
C GLU A 567 -3.57 14.86 23.91
N HIS A 568 -3.63 13.54 24.15
CA HIS A 568 -4.89 12.79 24.17
C HIS A 568 -5.73 13.04 25.43
N THR A 569 -5.46 14.11 26.19
CA THR A 569 -6.41 14.65 27.18
C THR A 569 -7.09 15.87 26.57
N ILE A 570 -8.34 15.71 26.12
CA ILE A 570 -9.20 16.81 25.69
C ILE A 570 -9.82 17.44 26.93
N ASP A 571 -9.27 18.57 27.38
CA ASP A 571 -9.88 19.38 28.45
C ASP A 571 -10.96 20.28 27.84
N ILE A 572 -12.21 19.82 27.94
CA ILE A 572 -13.38 20.64 27.60
C ILE A 572 -13.72 21.45 28.84
N LYS A 573 -13.05 22.59 28.97
CA LYS A 573 -13.48 23.66 29.88
C LYS A 573 -14.74 24.27 29.31
N VAL A 574 -15.83 24.14 30.08
CA VAL A 574 -17.15 24.70 29.78
C VAL A 574 -17.32 26.06 30.44
#